data_AF-A0A812QMZ7-F1
#
_entry.id   AF-A0A812QMZ7-F1
#
_cell.length_a   1.000
_cell.length_b   1.000
_cell.length_c   1.000
_cell.angle_alpha   90.00
_cell.angle_beta   90.00
_cell.angle_gamma   90.00
#
_symmetry.space_group_name_H-M   'P 1'
#
loop_
_entity.id
_entity.type
_entity.pdbx_description
1 polymer ?
#
loop_
_entity_poly.entity_id
_entity_poly.type
_entity_poly.pdbx_seq_one_letter_code
_entity_poly.pdbx_strand_id
1 'polypeptide(L)'
;MGAGASSAAEAAKNATVEELKAAIAAATPEEQKKLADALKALEGGSASACPGPVDCSALKVVAKDYKGLLAQPAEPKFKGALCQIFVRSAPYGGSDKSNNGHRYDSIPFANGMITSGMSCQLIHYTHEEHDKFFEVCKAFNFIIVRCNPGQIKADGGDQQKFD
;
A
#
# COMPACT_ATOMS: atom_id res chain seq x y z
N MET A 1 35.30 -26.71 2.22
CA MET A 1 35.19 -26.03 3.53
C MET A 1 34.35 -24.79 3.34
N GLY A 2 33.03 -24.91 3.54
CA GLY A 2 32.08 -23.82 3.45
C GLY A 2 31.39 -23.66 4.80
N ALA A 3 31.57 -22.51 5.44
CA ALA A 3 30.80 -22.04 6.59
C ALA A 3 31.27 -20.60 6.87
N GLY A 4 30.60 -19.60 6.32
CA GLY A 4 30.97 -18.20 6.57
C GLY A 4 29.92 -17.19 6.12
N ALA A 5 29.17 -17.50 5.05
CA ALA A 5 28.11 -16.62 4.57
C ALA A 5 26.75 -16.86 5.27
N SER A 6 26.53 -18.02 5.89
CA SER A 6 25.25 -18.38 6.52
C SER A 6 25.03 -17.70 7.88
N SER A 7 26.08 -17.41 8.64
CA SER A 7 25.96 -16.90 10.01
C SER A 7 25.60 -15.41 10.10
N ALA A 8 26.03 -14.60 9.14
CA ALA A 8 25.76 -13.16 9.14
C ALA A 8 24.30 -12.85 8.79
N ALA A 9 23.71 -13.58 7.83
CA ALA A 9 22.30 -13.42 7.45
C ALA A 9 21.33 -13.94 8.53
N GLU A 10 21.77 -14.90 9.34
CA GLU A 10 20.98 -15.50 10.42
C GLU A 10 21.05 -14.68 11.71
N ALA A 11 22.20 -14.05 11.99
CA ALA A 11 22.33 -13.05 13.07
C ALA A 11 21.43 -11.82 12.87
N ALA A 12 21.25 -11.38 11.62
CA ALA A 12 20.38 -10.25 11.29
C ALA A 12 18.88 -10.49 11.57
N LYS A 13 18.44 -11.76 11.67
CA LYS A 13 17.04 -12.11 11.97
C LYS A 13 16.68 -12.03 13.46
N ASN A 14 17.67 -12.04 14.35
CA ASN A 14 17.48 -12.03 15.80
C ASN A 14 18.00 -10.76 16.49
N ALA A 15 18.53 -9.80 15.73
CA ALA A 15 18.98 -8.52 16.27
C ALA A 15 17.78 -7.68 16.69
N THR A 16 17.83 -7.16 17.91
CA THR A 16 16.84 -6.22 18.44
C THR A 16 16.93 -4.89 17.70
N VAL A 17 15.83 -4.13 17.67
CA VAL A 17 15.76 -2.81 17.03
C VAL A 17 16.86 -1.86 17.54
N GLU A 18 17.28 -2.03 18.79
CA GLU A 18 18.35 -1.25 19.41
C GLU A 18 19.75 -1.63 18.88
N GLU A 19 20.02 -2.91 18.63
CA GLU A 19 21.29 -3.38 18.05
C GLU A 19 21.45 -2.95 16.58
N LEU A 20 20.34 -2.91 15.83
CA LEU A 20 20.32 -2.39 14.47
C LEU A 20 20.58 -0.88 14.42
N LYS A 21 20.02 -0.10 15.35
CA LYS A 21 20.29 1.35 15.46
C LYS A 21 21.75 1.63 15.83
N ALA A 22 22.34 0.83 16.72
CA ALA A 22 23.74 0.98 17.10
C ALA A 22 24.69 0.66 15.93
N ALA A 23 24.39 -0.37 15.14
CA ALA A 23 25.15 -0.70 13.94
C ALA A 23 25.04 0.39 12.85
N ILE A 24 23.86 1.01 12.69
CA ILE A 24 23.65 2.15 11.77
C ILE A 24 24.48 3.35 12.20
N ALA A 25 24.53 3.65 13.50
CA ALA A 25 25.29 4.79 14.03
C ALA A 25 26.82 4.62 13.88
N ALA A 26 27.31 3.38 13.84
CA ALA A 26 28.73 3.06 13.67
C ALA A 26 29.18 2.90 12.21
N ALA A 27 28.25 2.90 11.25
CA ALA A 27 28.54 2.72 9.82
C ALA A 27 29.07 4.01 9.15
N THR A 28 29.85 3.86 8.08
CA THR A 28 30.33 5.02 7.29
C THR A 28 29.16 5.74 6.61
N PRO A 29 29.32 7.03 6.20
CA PRO A 29 28.25 7.77 5.52
C PRO A 29 27.73 7.08 4.24
N GLU A 30 28.58 6.36 3.52
CA GLU A 30 28.19 5.61 2.32
C GLU A 30 27.41 4.34 2.64
N GLU A 31 27.76 3.64 3.73
CA GLU A 31 27.03 2.48 4.22
C GLU A 31 25.69 2.90 4.83
N GLN A 32 25.65 4.00 5.57
CA GLN A 32 24.41 4.61 6.05
C GLN A 32 23.49 4.98 4.89
N LYS A 33 24.03 5.52 3.79
CA LYS A 33 23.24 5.81 2.58
C LYS A 33 22.71 4.53 1.93
N LYS A 34 23.55 3.51 1.70
CA LYS A 34 23.11 2.22 1.15
C LYS A 34 22.07 1.52 2.03
N LEU A 35 22.23 1.62 3.35
CA LEU A 35 21.33 1.03 4.31
C LEU A 35 20.03 1.83 4.42
N ALA A 36 20.06 3.16 4.27
CA ALA A 36 18.88 4.01 4.13
C ALA A 36 18.12 3.76 2.81
N ASP A 37 18.83 3.53 1.71
CA ASP A 37 18.24 3.16 0.42
C ASP A 37 17.65 1.73 0.48
N ALA A 38 18.33 0.80 1.14
CA ALA A 38 17.81 -0.55 1.41
C ALA A 38 16.63 -0.53 2.39
N LEU A 39 16.67 0.33 3.42
CA LEU A 39 15.55 0.56 4.33
C LEU A 39 14.38 1.19 3.60
N LYS A 40 14.57 2.18 2.71
CA LYS A 40 13.50 2.69 1.83
C LYS A 40 12.92 1.62 0.91
N ALA A 41 13.76 0.71 0.41
CA ALA A 41 13.30 -0.43 -0.37
C ALA A 41 12.54 -1.47 0.49
N LEU A 42 12.87 -1.58 1.78
CA LEU A 42 12.21 -2.43 2.78
C LEU A 42 11.01 -1.75 3.47
N GLU A 43 10.91 -0.42 3.45
CA GLU A 43 9.81 0.40 3.98
C GLU A 43 8.54 0.24 3.14
N GLY A 44 8.61 -0.46 2.00
CA GLY A 44 7.47 -1.17 1.41
C GLY A 44 6.82 -2.20 2.36
N GLY A 45 7.39 -2.44 3.54
CA GLY A 45 6.91 -3.33 4.61
C GLY A 45 6.61 -2.65 5.96
N SER A 46 6.71 -1.32 6.06
CA SER A 46 5.93 -0.58 7.07
C SER A 46 4.48 -0.63 6.63
N ALA A 47 3.51 -0.76 7.55
CA ALA A 47 2.08 -0.77 7.23
C ALA A 47 1.63 0.61 6.71
N SER A 48 2.11 0.97 5.52
CA SER A 48 1.61 2.07 4.72
C SER A 48 0.11 1.85 4.57
N ALA A 49 -0.63 2.93 4.79
CA ALA A 49 -2.07 2.95 4.63
C ALA A 49 -2.47 2.34 3.27
N CYS A 50 -1.63 2.46 2.24
CA CYS A 50 -1.74 1.80 0.94
C CYS A 50 -0.35 1.34 0.45
N PRO A 51 0.06 0.07 0.64
CA PRO A 51 1.43 -0.38 0.33
C PRO A 51 1.83 -0.18 -1.14
N GLY A 52 2.85 0.65 -1.39
CA GLY A 52 3.40 0.88 -2.72
C GLY A 52 4.13 2.21 -2.92
N PRO A 53 4.47 2.55 -4.17
CA PRO A 53 5.43 3.61 -4.51
C PRO A 53 4.85 5.03 -4.52
N VAL A 54 3.56 5.23 -4.32
CA VAL A 54 2.91 6.54 -4.21
C VAL A 54 2.55 6.81 -2.75
N ASP A 55 2.90 7.99 -2.25
CA ASP A 55 2.50 8.41 -0.91
C ASP A 55 0.98 8.63 -0.83
N CYS A 56 0.32 7.76 -0.07
CA CYS A 56 -1.13 7.81 0.18
C CYS A 56 -1.45 8.12 1.65
N SER A 57 -0.48 8.59 2.44
CA SER A 57 -0.65 8.90 3.86
C SER A 57 -1.73 9.95 4.12
N ALA A 58 -2.00 10.78 3.11
CA ALA A 58 -3.07 11.77 3.10
C ALA A 58 -4.46 11.12 3.06
N LEU A 59 -4.64 9.91 2.53
CA LEU A 59 -5.97 9.34 2.36
C LEU A 59 -6.44 8.58 3.60
N LYS A 60 -7.73 8.68 3.93
CA LYS A 60 -8.34 7.79 4.91
C LYS A 60 -8.32 6.36 4.41
N VAL A 61 -7.87 5.44 5.26
CA VAL A 61 -7.86 4.01 4.98
C VAL A 61 -8.77 3.28 5.94
N VAL A 62 -9.65 2.46 5.37
CA VAL A 62 -10.62 1.64 6.12
C VAL A 62 -10.19 0.17 6.16
N ALA A 63 -9.25 -0.21 5.31
CA ALA A 63 -8.71 -1.54 5.28
C ALA A 63 -8.00 -1.88 6.59
N LYS A 64 -8.24 -3.10 7.09
CA LYS A 64 -7.61 -3.59 8.32
C LYS A 64 -6.29 -4.30 8.06
N ASP A 65 -6.18 -4.94 6.89
CA ASP A 65 -5.01 -5.68 6.45
C ASP A 65 -5.02 -5.82 4.93
N TYR A 66 -3.89 -6.26 4.40
CA TYR A 66 -3.66 -6.53 2.98
C TYR A 66 -3.40 -8.02 2.73
N LYS A 67 -4.09 -8.90 3.46
CA LYS A 67 -3.81 -10.34 3.42
C LYS A 67 -3.86 -10.89 1.99
N GLY A 68 -2.74 -11.46 1.55
CA GLY A 68 -2.60 -12.04 0.22
C GLY A 68 -2.18 -11.06 -0.88
N LEU A 69 -1.99 -9.77 -0.57
CA LEU A 69 -1.39 -8.82 -1.51
C LEU A 69 0.10 -9.15 -1.68
N LEU A 70 0.55 -9.23 -2.93
CA LEU A 70 1.96 -9.40 -3.25
C LEU A 70 2.75 -8.12 -2.96
N ALA A 71 4.07 -8.27 -2.77
CA ALA A 71 4.96 -7.12 -2.70
C ALA A 71 4.91 -6.33 -4.02
N GLN A 72 4.85 -5.01 -3.91
CA GLN A 72 4.88 -4.14 -5.09
C GLN A 72 6.26 -4.22 -5.76
N PRO A 73 6.36 -4.14 -7.09
CA PRO A 73 7.65 -4.10 -7.76
C PRO A 73 8.48 -2.88 -7.30
N ALA A 74 9.79 -3.04 -7.10
CA ALA A 74 10.68 -1.94 -6.74
C ALA A 74 10.72 -0.85 -7.84
N GLU A 75 10.68 -1.29 -9.11
CA GLU A 75 10.67 -0.43 -10.30
C GLU A 75 9.47 -0.80 -11.20
N PRO A 76 8.25 -0.35 -10.86
CA PRO A 76 7.06 -0.71 -11.62
C PRO A 76 7.02 0.03 -12.97
N LYS A 77 6.60 -0.66 -14.03
CA LYS A 77 6.40 -0.07 -15.37
C LYS A 77 5.40 1.10 -15.35
N PHE A 78 4.36 0.94 -14.55
CA PHE A 78 3.33 1.95 -14.32
C PHE A 78 2.89 1.91 -12.86
N LYS A 79 2.60 3.08 -12.30
CA LYS A 79 2.04 3.25 -10.97
C LYS A 79 0.52 3.33 -11.05
N GLY A 80 -0.16 2.25 -10.70
CA GLY A 80 -1.63 2.18 -10.68
C GLY A 80 -2.23 2.23 -9.29
N ALA A 81 -3.51 2.58 -9.22
CA ALA A 81 -4.33 2.35 -8.04
C ALA A 81 -5.67 1.69 -8.36
N LEU A 82 -6.19 0.91 -7.42
CA LEU A 82 -7.56 0.44 -7.40
C LEU A 82 -8.31 1.22 -6.31
N CYS A 83 -9.21 2.10 -6.75
CA CYS A 83 -10.05 2.92 -5.89
C CYS A 83 -11.26 2.13 -5.40
N GLN A 84 -11.40 2.06 -4.08
CA GLN A 84 -12.50 1.41 -3.39
C GLN A 84 -13.39 2.46 -2.73
N ILE A 85 -14.70 2.23 -2.78
CA ILE A 85 -15.72 3.06 -2.12
C ILE A 85 -16.45 2.18 -1.12
N PHE A 86 -16.75 2.72 0.06
CA PHE A 86 -17.41 2.02 1.16
C PHE A 86 -18.59 2.85 1.68
N VAL A 87 -19.60 2.15 2.18
CA VAL A 87 -20.76 2.75 2.86
C VAL A 87 -20.58 2.53 4.35
N ARG A 88 -20.25 3.59 5.10
CA ARG A 88 -19.88 3.52 6.53
C ARG A 88 -20.95 2.88 7.42
N SER A 89 -22.21 3.07 7.07
CA SER A 89 -23.35 2.51 7.80
C SER A 89 -23.61 1.03 7.48
N ALA A 90 -23.01 0.49 6.41
CA ALA A 90 -23.20 -0.90 6.01
C ALA A 90 -22.16 -1.82 6.69
N PRO A 91 -22.53 -3.06 7.05
CA PRO A 91 -21.58 -4.07 7.50
C PRO A 91 -20.40 -4.19 6.53
N TYR A 92 -19.19 -4.12 7.06
CA TYR A 92 -17.91 -4.18 6.32
C TYR A 92 -17.74 -3.14 5.19
N GLY A 93 -18.61 -2.11 5.12
CA GLY A 93 -18.60 -1.10 4.07
C GLY A 93 -19.44 -1.46 2.83
N GLY A 94 -20.18 -2.57 2.85
CA GLY A 94 -21.02 -3.04 1.75
C GLY A 94 -20.99 -4.55 1.55
N SER A 95 -22.02 -5.11 0.92
CA SER A 95 -22.14 -6.57 0.67
C SER A 95 -21.07 -7.13 -0.26
N ASP A 96 -20.39 -6.27 -1.01
CA ASP A 96 -19.27 -6.60 -1.91
C ASP A 96 -17.92 -6.73 -1.18
N LYS A 97 -17.88 -6.51 0.14
CA LYS A 97 -16.64 -6.39 0.90
C LYS A 97 -16.48 -7.50 1.94
N SER A 98 -15.22 -7.85 2.16
CA SER A 98 -14.80 -8.75 3.22
C SER A 98 -14.62 -8.00 4.54
N ASN A 99 -14.50 -8.74 5.64
CA ASN A 99 -14.37 -8.19 6.99
C ASN A 99 -13.14 -7.28 7.22
N ASN A 100 -12.17 -7.31 6.29
CA ASN A 100 -10.98 -6.44 6.27
C ASN A 100 -11.19 -5.14 5.48
N GLY A 101 -12.38 -4.87 4.95
CA GLY A 101 -12.73 -3.61 4.29
C GLY A 101 -12.44 -3.55 2.78
N HIS A 102 -11.82 -4.59 2.22
CA HIS A 102 -11.60 -4.71 0.77
C HIS A 102 -12.78 -5.38 0.06
N ARG A 103 -12.98 -5.06 -1.22
CA ARG A 103 -13.80 -5.91 -2.08
C ARG A 103 -13.17 -7.30 -2.20
N TYR A 104 -14.01 -8.32 -2.34
CA TYR A 104 -13.54 -9.72 -2.45
C TYR A 104 -12.56 -9.95 -3.62
N ASP A 105 -12.59 -9.08 -4.64
CA ASP A 105 -11.74 -9.17 -5.82
C ASP A 105 -10.58 -8.16 -5.85
N SER A 106 -10.45 -7.24 -4.89
CA SER A 106 -9.40 -6.21 -4.89
C SER A 106 -7.98 -6.81 -4.85
N ILE A 107 -7.76 -7.79 -3.97
CA ILE A 107 -6.45 -8.46 -3.80
C ILE A 107 -6.04 -9.23 -5.07
N PRO A 108 -6.84 -10.16 -5.63
CA PRO A 108 -6.45 -10.86 -6.84
C PRO A 108 -6.29 -9.92 -8.04
N PHE A 109 -7.09 -8.85 -8.12
CA PHE A 109 -6.95 -7.85 -9.18
C PHE A 109 -5.59 -7.11 -9.08
N ALA A 110 -5.24 -6.61 -7.89
CA ALA A 110 -3.95 -5.96 -7.66
C ALA A 110 -2.78 -6.91 -7.94
N ASN A 111 -2.88 -8.17 -7.51
CA ASN A 111 -1.86 -9.18 -7.76
C ASN A 111 -1.64 -9.44 -9.26
N GLY A 112 -2.71 -9.46 -10.07
CA GLY A 112 -2.57 -9.58 -11.53
C GLY A 112 -1.76 -8.44 -12.15
N MET A 113 -1.95 -7.21 -11.65
CA MET A 113 -1.16 -6.04 -12.07
C MET A 113 0.31 -6.15 -11.63
N ILE A 114 0.53 -6.58 -10.38
CA ILE A 114 1.86 -6.80 -9.79
C ILE A 114 2.64 -7.84 -10.59
N THR A 115 2.04 -8.99 -10.88
CA THR A 115 2.65 -10.05 -11.69
C THR A 115 2.97 -9.58 -13.12
N SER A 116 2.25 -8.58 -13.62
CA SER A 116 2.52 -7.96 -14.93
C SER A 116 3.62 -6.88 -14.90
N GLY A 117 4.22 -6.63 -13.74
CA GLY A 117 5.29 -5.65 -13.52
C GLY A 117 4.81 -4.22 -13.28
N MET A 118 3.54 -4.02 -12.92
CA MET A 118 2.98 -2.71 -12.52
C MET A 118 2.84 -2.66 -10.99
N SER A 119 2.80 -1.48 -10.39
CA SER A 119 2.29 -1.38 -9.01
C SER A 119 0.78 -1.18 -9.02
N CYS A 120 0.10 -1.67 -8.00
CA CYS A 120 -1.33 -1.45 -7.80
C CYS A 120 -1.61 -1.21 -6.32
N GLN A 121 -1.76 0.06 -5.95
CA GLN A 121 -2.11 0.47 -4.59
C GLN A 121 -3.62 0.45 -4.39
N LEU A 122 -4.07 -0.18 -3.31
CA LEU A 122 -5.47 -0.19 -2.94
C LEU A 122 -5.80 1.08 -2.14
N ILE A 123 -6.48 2.04 -2.76
CA ILE A 123 -6.83 3.34 -2.16
C ILE A 123 -8.33 3.41 -1.87
N HIS A 124 -8.73 4.29 -0.94
CA HIS A 124 -10.15 4.49 -0.60
C HIS A 124 -10.56 5.93 -0.91
N TYR A 125 -11.72 6.08 -1.55
CA TYR A 125 -12.35 7.38 -1.70
C TYR A 125 -13.35 7.62 -0.57
N THR A 126 -13.32 8.83 -0.01
CA THR A 126 -14.39 9.36 0.84
C THR A 126 -14.85 10.70 0.29
N HIS A 127 -16.16 10.95 0.28
CA HIS A 127 -16.71 12.19 -0.27
C HIS A 127 -16.29 13.45 0.52
N GLU A 128 -15.91 13.28 1.78
CA GLU A 128 -15.36 14.33 2.66
C GLU A 128 -13.94 14.75 2.26
N GLU A 129 -13.17 13.86 1.62
CA GLU A 129 -11.79 14.09 1.19
C GLU A 129 -11.65 14.24 -0.33
N HIS A 130 -12.71 14.66 -1.03
CA HIS A 130 -12.75 14.67 -2.50
C HIS A 130 -11.54 15.35 -3.15
N ASP A 131 -11.26 16.62 -2.81
CA ASP A 131 -10.17 17.38 -3.43
C ASP A 131 -8.79 16.76 -3.11
N LYS A 132 -8.63 16.28 -1.87
CA LYS A 132 -7.41 15.61 -1.39
C LYS A 132 -7.18 14.29 -2.12
N PHE A 133 -8.24 13.53 -2.36
CA PHE A 133 -8.19 12.28 -3.12
C PHE A 133 -7.71 12.53 -4.55
N PHE A 134 -8.32 13.49 -5.25
CA PHE A 134 -7.92 13.81 -6.62
C PHE A 134 -6.52 14.41 -6.72
N GLU A 135 -6.06 15.14 -5.70
CA GLU A 135 -4.65 15.57 -5.63
C GLU A 135 -3.69 14.38 -5.57
N VAL A 136 -3.95 13.40 -4.70
CA VAL A 136 -3.15 12.16 -4.62
C VAL A 136 -3.22 11.36 -5.93
N CYS A 137 -4.38 11.32 -6.58
CA CYS A 137 -4.55 10.62 -7.86
C CYS A 137 -3.61 11.11 -8.97
N LYS A 138 -3.15 12.37 -8.94
CA LYS A 138 -2.20 12.92 -9.93
C LYS A 138 -0.84 12.22 -9.94
N ALA A 139 -0.48 11.54 -8.85
CA ALA A 139 0.77 10.80 -8.74
C ALA A 139 0.71 9.38 -9.36
N PHE A 140 -0.47 8.93 -9.78
CA PHE A 140 -0.67 7.64 -10.45
C PHE A 140 -0.75 7.83 -11.98
N ASN A 141 -0.32 6.81 -12.72
CA ASN A 141 -0.51 6.74 -14.17
C ASN A 141 -1.94 6.38 -14.56
N PHE A 142 -2.63 5.61 -13.71
CA PHE A 142 -4.03 5.23 -13.92
C PHE A 142 -4.71 4.91 -12.59
N ILE A 143 -6.04 5.09 -12.56
CA ILE A 143 -6.91 4.72 -11.45
C ILE A 143 -8.00 3.79 -12.00
N ILE A 144 -8.23 2.66 -11.34
CA ILE A 144 -9.35 1.77 -11.62
C ILE A 144 -10.37 1.93 -10.51
N VAL A 145 -11.55 2.45 -10.85
CA VAL A 145 -12.64 2.62 -9.88
C VAL A 145 -13.43 1.32 -9.79
N ARG A 146 -13.38 0.66 -8.63
CA ARG A 146 -14.24 -0.50 -8.33
C ARG A 146 -15.26 -0.11 -7.26
N CYS A 147 -16.43 0.27 -7.75
CA CYS A 147 -17.56 0.74 -6.95
C CYS A 147 -18.84 0.07 -7.46
N ASN A 148 -19.76 -0.28 -6.56
CA ASN A 148 -21.12 -0.61 -6.99
C ASN A 148 -21.89 0.69 -7.23
N PRO A 149 -22.73 0.78 -8.29
CA PRO A 149 -23.54 1.96 -8.54
C PRO A 149 -24.32 2.41 -7.29
N GLY A 150 -24.26 3.71 -7.00
CA GLY A 150 -24.97 4.31 -5.87
C GLY A 150 -24.27 4.26 -4.51
N GLN A 151 -23.12 3.58 -4.36
CA GLN A 151 -22.43 3.52 -3.05
C GLN A 151 -21.93 4.90 -2.58
N ILE A 152 -21.50 5.78 -3.49
CA ILE A 152 -21.10 7.15 -3.12
C ILE A 152 -22.28 7.89 -2.48
N LYS A 153 -23.46 7.84 -3.12
CA LYS A 153 -24.68 8.44 -2.59
C LYS A 153 -25.13 7.80 -1.28
N ALA A 154 -25.03 6.48 -1.17
CA ALA A 154 -25.41 5.74 0.04
C ALA A 154 -24.51 6.09 1.24
N ASP A 155 -23.25 6.46 1.02
CA ASP A 155 -22.35 6.97 2.07
C ASP A 155 -22.56 8.47 2.40
N GLY A 156 -23.42 9.17 1.65
CA GLY A 156 -23.73 10.59 1.84
C GLY A 156 -23.05 11.55 0.86
N GLY A 157 -22.35 11.03 -0.15
CA GLY A 157 -21.69 11.81 -1.19
C GLY A 157 -22.56 12.11 -2.42
N ASP A 158 -21.94 12.72 -3.42
CA ASP A 158 -22.54 12.98 -4.73
C ASP A 158 -21.75 12.24 -5.82
N GLN A 159 -22.43 11.39 -6.60
CA GLN A 159 -21.83 10.65 -7.70
C GLN A 159 -21.41 11.58 -8.85
N GLN A 160 -22.21 12.61 -9.16
CA GLN A 160 -21.91 13.54 -10.25
C GLN A 160 -20.68 14.39 -9.96
N LYS A 161 -20.38 14.62 -8.67
CA LYS A 161 -19.15 15.30 -8.28
C LYS A 161 -17.92 14.40 -8.49
N PHE A 162 -18.07 13.09 -8.37
CA PHE A 162 -16.97 12.14 -8.50
C PHE A 162 -16.60 11.84 -9.95
N ASP A 163 -17.60 11.68 -10.83
CA ASP A 163 -17.44 11.35 -12.25
C ASP A 163 -16.74 12.47 -13.04
#